data_AF-A0A7X1NHS6-F1
#
_entry.id   AF-A0A7X1NHS6-F1
#
_cell.length_a   1.000
_cell.length_b   1.000
_cell.length_c   1.000
_cell.angle_alpha   90.00
_cell.angle_beta   90.00
_cell.angle_gamma   90.00
#
_symmetry.space_group_name_H-M   'P 1'
#
loop_
_entity.id
_entity.type
_entity.pdbx_description
1 polymer ?
#
loop_
_entity_poly.entity_id
_entity_poly.type
_entity_poly.pdbx_seq_one_letter_code
_entity_poly.pdbx_strand_id
1 'polypeptide(L)'
;MKERAVSRTGPTAPHGGWQRDGDHALVHPGGWSIAHYRIDGVWTYMLWHGNETQGRFATADAAKSRHAELTAATVSGATQERMA
;
A
#
# COMPACT_ATOMS: atom_id res chain seq x y z
N MET A 1 10.60 20.13 19.52
CA MET A 1 10.40 19.35 18.27
C MET A 1 9.55 18.15 18.63
N LYS A 2 8.43 17.89 17.94
CA LYS A 2 7.51 16.81 18.35
C LYS A 2 8.08 15.44 17.94
N GLU A 3 8.89 14.89 18.83
CA GLU A 3 9.10 13.46 18.98
C GLU A 3 7.74 12.76 19.18
N ARG A 4 7.28 11.99 18.19
CA ARG A 4 6.18 11.03 18.38
C ARG A 4 6.80 9.66 18.56
N ALA A 5 6.80 9.23 19.81
CA ALA A 5 7.15 7.89 20.25
C ALA A 5 6.42 6.85 19.39
N VAL A 6 7.19 6.03 18.67
CA VAL A 6 6.69 4.84 18.01
C VAL A 6 6.63 3.75 19.06
N SER A 7 5.53 3.70 19.82
CA SER A 7 5.27 2.63 20.78
C SER A 7 5.06 1.32 20.04
N ARG A 8 6.04 0.44 20.22
CA ARG A 8 6.06 -0.95 19.77
C ARG A 8 5.09 -1.75 20.66
N THR A 9 3.98 -2.25 20.11
CA THR A 9 3.11 -3.23 20.81
C THR A 9 2.33 -4.12 19.83
N GLY A 10 2.63 -5.43 19.84
CA GLY A 10 1.66 -6.52 19.56
C GLY A 10 1.54 -7.06 18.12
N PRO A 11 1.61 -8.39 17.90
CA PRO A 11 1.61 -8.99 16.56
C PRO A 11 0.18 -9.20 16.04
N THR A 12 -0.20 -8.46 15.01
CA THR A 12 -1.28 -8.85 14.10
C THR A 12 -0.75 -8.88 12.68
N ALA A 13 0.00 -9.94 12.37
CA ALA A 13 -0.04 -10.50 11.02
C ALA A 13 -1.14 -11.59 11.08
N PRO A 14 -2.05 -11.63 10.09
CA PRO A 14 -1.67 -12.14 8.76
C PRO A 14 -2.25 -11.28 7.62
N HIS A 15 -1.88 -11.60 6.37
CA HIS A 15 -2.27 -10.94 5.11
C HIS A 15 -1.32 -9.84 4.60
N GLY A 16 -0.09 -10.25 4.23
CA GLY A 16 0.69 -9.53 3.22
C GLY A 16 1.15 -8.11 3.60
N GLY A 17 1.44 -7.85 4.87
CA GLY A 17 2.13 -6.64 5.33
C GLY A 17 1.30 -5.36 5.44
N TRP A 18 0.00 -5.39 5.11
CA TRP A 18 -0.87 -4.22 5.21
C TRP A 18 -1.35 -3.99 6.65
N GLN A 19 -1.12 -2.79 7.18
CA GLN A 19 -1.55 -2.34 8.50
C GLN A 19 -2.62 -1.25 8.36
N ARG A 20 -3.65 -1.25 9.21
CA ARG A 20 -4.62 -0.14 9.25
C ARG A 20 -3.96 1.12 9.81
N ASP A 21 -4.19 2.24 9.13
CA ASP A 21 -3.88 3.59 9.59
C ASP A 21 -5.19 4.37 9.67
N GLY A 22 -5.79 4.39 10.87
CA GLY A 22 -7.13 4.94 11.07
C GLY A 22 -8.25 4.09 10.45
N ASP A 23 -9.42 4.72 10.24
CA ASP A 23 -10.64 4.02 9.81
C ASP A 23 -10.70 3.77 8.30
N HIS A 24 -10.00 4.60 7.52
CA HIS A 24 -10.14 4.66 6.05
C HIS A 24 -8.83 4.49 5.30
N ALA A 25 -7.72 4.20 5.98
CA ALA A 25 -6.45 3.96 5.32
C ALA A 25 -5.77 2.67 5.77
N LEU A 26 -4.99 2.12 4.85
CA LEU A 26 -4.12 0.97 5.03
C LEU A 26 -2.73 1.39 4.54
N VAL A 27 -1.69 1.02 5.27
CA VAL A 27 -0.29 1.31 4.95
C VAL A 27 0.51 0.02 4.92
N HIS A 28 1.52 -0.03 4.07
CA HIS A 28 2.45 -1.16 3.95
C HIS A 28 3.87 -0.66 4.23
N PRO A 29 4.71 -1.44 4.95
CA PRO A 29 6.08 -1.03 5.30
C PRO A 29 6.97 -0.78 4.07
N GLY A 30 6.60 -1.31 2.91
CA GLY A 30 7.27 -1.04 1.63
C GLY A 30 6.97 0.34 1.02
N GLY A 31 6.41 1.29 1.77
CA GLY A 31 6.11 2.64 1.27
C GLY A 31 4.80 2.75 0.49
N TRP A 32 3.91 1.76 0.61
CA TRP A 32 2.61 1.78 -0.06
C TRP A 32 1.51 2.20 0.89
N SER A 33 0.47 2.83 0.37
CA SER A 33 -0.74 3.12 1.13
C SER A 33 -1.98 2.99 0.26
N ILE A 34 -3.09 2.57 0.88
CA ILE A 34 -4.42 2.54 0.29
C ILE A 34 -5.28 3.45 1.13
N ALA A 35 -5.90 4.44 0.52
CA ALA A 35 -6.81 5.35 1.20
C ALA A 35 -8.18 5.33 0.52
N HIS A 36 -9.23 5.36 1.33
CA HIS A 36 -10.61 5.37 0.86
C HIS A 36 -11.14 6.80 0.80
N TYR A 37 -11.31 7.31 -0.42
CA TYR A 37 -11.76 8.68 -0.69
C TYR A 37 -13.10 8.68 -1.39
N ARG A 38 -13.86 9.76 -1.20
CA ARG A 38 -15.04 10.03 -2.01
C ARG A 38 -14.67 10.98 -3.15
N ILE A 39 -14.66 10.46 -4.37
CA ILE A 39 -14.32 11.21 -5.59
C ILE A 39 -15.60 11.33 -6.41
N ASP A 40 -16.01 12.55 -6.72
CA ASP A 40 -17.25 12.83 -7.48
C ASP A 40 -18.49 12.13 -6.88
N GLY A 41 -18.56 12.04 -5.54
CA GLY A 41 -19.64 11.36 -4.84
C GLY A 41 -19.52 9.84 -4.74
N VAL A 42 -18.54 9.22 -5.42
CA VAL A 42 -18.29 7.77 -5.43
C VAL A 42 -17.14 7.41 -4.48
N TRP A 43 -17.40 6.46 -3.59
CA TRP A 43 -16.39 5.88 -2.72
C TRP A 43 -15.37 5.06 -3.53
N THR A 44 -14.11 5.45 -3.45
CA THR A 44 -13.01 4.94 -4.29
C THR A 44 -11.78 4.69 -3.43
N TYR A 45 -11.17 3.53 -3.59
CA TYR A 45 -9.89 3.18 -2.98
C TYR A 45 -8.75 3.63 -3.89
N MET A 46 -7.87 4.49 -3.41
CA MET A 46 -6.68 4.92 -4.11
C MET A 46 -5.45 4.20 -3.57
N LEU A 47 -4.68 3.59 -4.47
CA LEU A 47 -3.37 3.02 -4.16
C LEU A 47 -2.29 4.08 -4.40
N TRP A 48 -1.37 4.19 -3.46
CA TRP A 48 -0.24 5.09 -3.51
C TRP A 48 1.06 4.33 -3.26
N HIS A 49 2.12 4.78 -3.90
CA HIS A 49 3.49 4.43 -3.59
C HIS A 49 4.28 5.71 -3.41
N GLY A 50 4.77 5.98 -2.18
CA GLY A 50 5.30 7.29 -1.83
C GLY A 50 4.27 8.40 -2.10
N ASN A 51 4.61 9.34 -2.99
CA ASN A 51 3.75 10.48 -3.35
C ASN A 51 3.02 10.31 -4.70
N GLU A 52 3.09 9.12 -5.30
CA GLU A 52 2.49 8.84 -6.62
C GLU A 52 1.29 7.90 -6.50
N THR A 53 0.20 8.22 -7.21
CA THR A 53 -0.97 7.37 -7.28
C THR A 53 -0.76 6.25 -8.30
N GLN A 54 -0.99 5.01 -7.90
CA GLN A 54 -0.85 3.81 -8.74
C GLN A 54 -2.18 3.33 -9.33
N GLY A 55 -3.28 4.00 -8.97
CA GLY A 55 -4.59 3.77 -9.54
C GLY A 55 -5.74 4.07 -8.59
N ARG A 56 -6.96 3.91 -9.13
CA ARG A 56 -8.24 4.06 -8.43
C ARG A 56 -9.00 2.76 -8.57
N PHE A 57 -9.59 2.27 -7.47
CA PHE A 57 -10.19 0.96 -7.39
C PHE A 57 -11.53 1.03 -6.66
N ALA A 58 -12.47 0.17 -7.05
CA ALA A 58 -13.76 0.07 -6.39
C ALA A 58 -13.67 -0.60 -5.01
N THR A 59 -12.65 -1.44 -4.78
CA THR A 59 -12.47 -2.20 -3.53
C THR A 59 -11.02 -2.17 -3.06
N ALA A 60 -10.80 -2.33 -1.75
CA ALA A 60 -9.47 -2.45 -1.17
C ALA A 60 -8.72 -3.70 -1.68
N ASP A 61 -9.44 -4.78 -1.97
CA ASP A 61 -8.86 -6.01 -2.51
C ASP A 61 -8.25 -5.80 -3.90
N ALA A 62 -8.96 -5.10 -4.79
CA ALA A 62 -8.43 -4.76 -6.12
C ALA A 62 -7.16 -3.90 -6.02
N ALA A 63 -7.10 -2.95 -5.07
CA ALA A 63 -5.90 -2.17 -4.81
C ALA A 63 -4.72 -3.05 -4.30
N LYS A 64 -5.00 -4.04 -3.44
CA LYS A 64 -3.97 -4.98 -2.95
C LYS A 64 -3.46 -5.91 -4.06
N SER A 65 -4.34 -6.39 -4.93
CA SER A 65 -3.97 -7.17 -6.11
C SER A 65 -3.07 -6.37 -7.03
N ARG A 66 -3.38 -5.10 -7.29
CA ARG A 66 -2.50 -4.22 -8.07
C ARG A 66 -1.13 -4.04 -7.44
N HIS A 67 -1.05 -3.87 -6.12
CA HIS A 67 0.23 -3.85 -5.41
C HIS A 67 1.01 -5.15 -5.60
N ALA A 68 0.37 -6.32 -5.51
CA ALA A 68 1.03 -7.61 -5.72
C ALA A 68 1.60 -7.73 -7.15
N GLU A 69 0.84 -7.30 -8.15
CA GLU A 69 1.32 -7.25 -9.55
C GLU A 69 2.55 -6.33 -9.71
N LEU A 70 2.48 -5.12 -9.17
CA LEU A 70 3.55 -4.13 -9.29
C LEU A 70 4.82 -4.58 -8.57
N THR A 71 4.68 -5.13 -7.36
CA THR A 71 5.83 -5.62 -6.59
C THR A 71 6.43 -6.90 -7.18
N ALA A 72 5.61 -7.81 -7.72
CA ALA A 72 6.12 -8.98 -8.45
C ALA A 72 6.83 -8.57 -9.76
N ALA A 73 6.32 -7.57 -10.47
CA ALA A 73 6.94 -7.03 -11.67
C ALA A 73 8.28 -6.33 -11.36
N THR A 74 8.36 -5.53 -10.28
CA THR A 74 9.61 -4.89 -9.85
C THR A 74 10.68 -5.91 -9.49
N VAL A 75 10.33 -6.99 -8.76
CA VAL A 75 11.29 -8.06 -8.43
C VAL A 75 11.75 -8.79 -9.69
N SER A 76 10.85 -9.01 -10.66
CA SER A 76 11.20 -9.66 -11.93
C SER A 76 12.10 -8.81 -12.83
N GLY A 77 11.96 -7.47 -12.78
CA GLY A 77 12.87 -6.54 -13.46
C GLY A 77 14.26 -6.51 -12.85
N ALA A 78 14.36 -6.50 -11.51
CA ALA A 78 15.64 -6.47 -10.80
C ALA A 78 16.49 -7.75 -10.97
N THR A 79 15.86 -8.89 -11.30
CA THR A 79 16.57 -10.14 -11.61
C THR A 79 17.16 -10.17 -13.02
N GLN A 80 16.66 -9.34 -13.96
CA GLN A 80 17.10 -9.38 -15.36
C GLN A 80 18.45 -8.66 -15.59
N GLU A 81 18.95 -7.88 -14.63
CA GLU A 81 20.19 -7.08 -14.76
C GLU A 81 21.45 -7.76 -14.19
N ARG A 82 21.39 -9.04 -13.78
CA ARG A 82 22.56 -9.79 -13.26
C ARG A 82 23.06 -10.92 -14.17
N MET A 83 22.68 -10.91 -15.44
CA MET A 83 23.17 -11.85 -16.45
C MET A 83 23.55 -11.07 -17.72
N ALA A 84 24.59 -10.26 -17.63
CA ALA A 84 25.29 -9.69 -18.78
C ALA A 84 26.79 -9.74 -18.51
#